data_AF-A0A955SQ42-F1
#
_entry.id   AF-A0A955SQ42-F1
#
_cell.length_a   1.000
_cell.length_b   1.000
_cell.length_c   1.000
_cell.angle_alpha   90.00
_cell.angle_beta   90.00
_cell.angle_gamma   90.00
#
_symmetry.space_group_name_H-M   'P 1'
#
loop_
_entity.id
_entity.type
_entity.pdbx_description
1 polymer ?
#
loop_
_entity_poly.entity_id
_entity_poly.type
_entity_poly.pdbx_seq_one_letter_code
_entity_poly.pdbx_strand_id
1 'polypeptide(L)'
;MNRSGTEGLSTDTRKDLEEIQRILRDHLPQDAKPISIYLSGGFARGESGHYEYKGRSLPFGDYDIDVVVPRPLLEKEEDPVLQRIEEELGYRPVTDPSEPTLAADASVHNVLDLRFKTREEFLERAPDLSCYDFLQSRHLLEGEDLVSEIKPLDLNEISIFSPWRILGNRLILLLKHTDTDFLERPPTLHEVLAFQLARCRLYLDLAGLLTFLLE
;
A
#
# COMPACT_ATOMS: atom_id res chain seq x y z
N MET A 1 16.58 -5.10 9.28
CA MET A 1 17.66 -4.37 8.57
C MET A 1 17.14 -2.97 8.31
N ASN A 2 17.68 -1.93 8.94
CA ASN A 2 17.23 -0.54 8.67
C ASN A 2 17.74 -0.13 7.30
N ARG A 3 16.85 0.03 6.32
CA ARG A 3 17.15 0.65 5.03
C ARG A 3 16.87 2.15 5.17
N SER A 4 17.85 2.90 5.63
CA SER A 4 17.81 4.35 5.53
C SER A 4 18.00 4.75 4.06
N GLY A 5 17.08 5.54 3.51
CA GLY A 5 17.16 6.06 2.14
C GLY A 5 16.50 5.21 1.06
N THR A 6 16.54 5.70 -0.17
CA THR A 6 15.86 5.14 -1.35
C THR A 6 16.68 4.06 -2.07
N GLU A 7 17.65 3.45 -1.39
CA GLU A 7 18.47 2.37 -1.95
C GLU A 7 17.59 1.17 -2.33
N GLY A 8 17.70 0.73 -3.59
CA GLY A 8 16.87 -0.33 -4.17
C GLY A 8 15.63 0.16 -4.92
N LEU A 9 15.23 1.43 -4.77
CA LEU A 9 14.14 2.01 -5.57
C LEU A 9 14.65 2.40 -6.97
N SER A 10 13.78 2.23 -7.96
CA SER A 10 14.05 2.63 -9.35
C SER A 10 14.25 4.15 -9.48
N THR A 11 14.88 4.59 -10.57
CA THR A 11 15.10 6.02 -10.82
C THR A 11 13.79 6.80 -10.90
N ASP A 12 12.77 6.26 -11.55
CA ASP A 12 11.48 6.95 -11.70
C ASP A 12 10.72 6.98 -10.37
N THR A 13 10.72 5.88 -9.62
CA THR A 13 10.20 5.85 -8.24
C THR A 13 10.84 6.93 -7.38
N ARG A 14 12.17 7.13 -7.46
CA ARG A 14 12.83 8.19 -6.69
C ARG A 14 12.37 9.59 -7.08
N LYS A 15 12.23 9.85 -8.39
CA LYS A 15 11.75 11.15 -8.87
C LYS A 15 10.34 11.45 -8.36
N ASP A 16 9.43 10.49 -8.45
CA ASP A 16 8.06 10.67 -7.97
C ASP A 16 8.05 10.97 -6.46
N LEU A 17 8.83 10.22 -5.68
CA LEU A 17 8.90 10.43 -4.22
C LEU A 17 9.56 11.77 -3.85
N GLU A 18 10.64 12.15 -4.54
CA GLU A 18 11.28 13.46 -4.34
C GLU A 18 10.30 14.61 -4.64
N GLU A 19 9.47 14.46 -5.67
CA GLU A 19 8.45 15.42 -6.04
C GLU A 19 7.31 15.48 -5.01
N ILE A 20 6.82 14.33 -4.54
CA ILE A 20 5.83 14.26 -3.46
C ILE A 20 6.37 14.91 -2.18
N GLN A 21 7.63 14.63 -1.80
CA GLN A 21 8.28 15.25 -0.64
C GLN A 21 8.37 16.76 -0.80
N ARG A 22 8.72 17.25 -1.99
CA ARG A 22 8.75 18.69 -2.29
C ARG A 22 7.36 19.31 -2.11
N ILE A 23 6.33 18.72 -2.70
CA ILE A 23 4.95 19.21 -2.61
C ILE A 23 4.47 19.26 -1.15
N LEU A 24 4.72 18.21 -0.36
CA LEU A 24 4.43 18.18 1.07
C LEU A 24 5.13 19.33 1.81
N ARG A 25 6.43 19.53 1.54
CA ARG A 25 7.21 20.62 2.15
C ARG A 25 6.79 22.00 1.72
N ASP A 26 6.26 22.19 0.52
CA ASP A 26 5.93 23.52 0.02
C ASP A 26 4.50 23.92 0.43
N HIS A 27 3.59 22.95 0.47
CA HIS A 27 2.15 23.22 0.60
C HIS A 27 1.54 22.95 1.97
N LEU A 28 2.18 22.15 2.83
CA LEU A 28 1.70 22.00 4.21
C LEU A 28 1.87 23.29 5.03
N PRO A 29 0.99 23.57 6.02
CA PRO A 29 1.18 24.65 6.98
C PRO A 29 2.54 24.57 7.70
N GLN A 30 3.10 25.72 8.11
CA GLN A 30 4.39 25.76 8.80
C GLN A 30 4.38 25.01 10.13
N ASP A 31 3.26 25.05 10.86
CA ASP A 31 3.07 24.33 12.11
C ASP A 31 2.68 22.85 11.93
N ALA A 32 2.54 22.40 10.68
CA ALA A 32 2.24 21.02 10.31
C ALA A 32 3.26 20.44 9.32
N LYS A 33 4.48 21.00 9.26
CA LYS A 33 5.55 20.43 8.43
C LYS A 33 5.88 19.02 8.87
N PRO A 34 6.19 18.10 7.93
CA PRO A 34 6.48 16.71 8.27
C PRO A 34 7.65 16.60 9.25
N ILE A 35 7.46 15.81 10.31
CA ILE A 35 8.52 15.32 11.19
C ILE A 35 9.27 14.19 10.50
N SER A 36 8.52 13.29 9.85
CA SER A 36 9.04 12.14 9.14
C SER A 36 8.13 11.76 7.98
N ILE A 37 8.71 11.21 6.91
CA ILE A 37 7.98 10.67 5.77
C ILE A 37 8.50 9.25 5.51
N TYR A 38 7.58 8.29 5.48
CA TYR A 38 7.89 6.89 5.20
C TYR A 38 7.16 6.41 3.95
N LEU A 39 7.88 5.68 3.10
CA LEU A 39 7.30 4.80 2.10
C LEU A 39 7.16 3.40 2.68
N SER A 40 6.01 2.76 2.44
CA SER A 40 5.72 1.38 2.83
C SER A 40 5.09 0.60 1.66
N GLY A 41 4.57 -0.59 1.91
CA GLY A 41 3.81 -1.34 0.93
C GLY A 41 4.65 -1.92 -0.22
N GLY A 42 4.03 -2.07 -1.39
CA GLY A 42 4.60 -2.80 -2.53
C GLY A 42 5.89 -2.18 -3.07
N PHE A 43 5.97 -0.85 -3.14
CA PHE A 43 7.20 -0.16 -3.56
C PHE A 43 8.33 -0.34 -2.54
N ALA A 44 8.03 -0.31 -1.22
CA ALA A 44 9.05 -0.54 -0.20
C ALA A 44 9.57 -2.00 -0.18
N ARG A 45 8.73 -2.97 -0.55
CA ARG A 45 9.13 -4.38 -0.70
C ARG A 45 9.88 -4.68 -1.99
N GLY A 46 9.84 -3.78 -2.98
CA GLY A 46 10.35 -4.04 -4.33
C GLY A 46 9.45 -4.97 -5.15
N GLU A 47 8.17 -5.06 -4.79
CA GLU A 47 7.14 -5.81 -5.52
C GLU A 47 6.43 -4.94 -6.57
N SER A 48 6.45 -3.62 -6.37
CA SER A 48 5.96 -2.61 -7.29
C SER A 48 7.10 -2.01 -8.10
N GLY A 49 6.75 -1.29 -9.17
CA GLY A 49 7.72 -0.59 -9.99
C GLY A 49 7.03 0.29 -11.00
N HIS A 50 7.76 0.69 -12.04
CA HIS A 50 7.20 1.44 -13.15
C HIS A 50 7.13 0.57 -14.40
N TYR A 51 6.13 0.83 -15.23
CA TYR A 51 6.01 0.26 -16.56
C TYR A 51 5.88 1.36 -17.61
N GLU A 52 6.49 1.13 -18.77
CA GLU A 52 6.37 2.03 -19.91
C GLU A 52 5.05 1.79 -20.63
N TYR A 53 4.24 2.83 -20.76
CA TYR A 53 2.99 2.81 -21.51
C TYR A 53 2.79 4.09 -22.30
N LYS A 54 2.68 3.96 -23.63
CA LYS A 54 2.56 5.10 -24.58
C LYS A 54 3.65 6.18 -24.39
N GLY A 55 4.87 5.77 -24.04
CA GLY A 55 6.02 6.65 -23.83
C GLY A 55 5.99 7.41 -22.51
N ARG A 56 5.19 6.95 -21.54
CA ARG A 56 5.17 7.43 -20.15
C ARG A 56 5.54 6.29 -19.21
N SER A 57 6.36 6.58 -18.22
CA SER A 57 6.66 5.69 -17.10
C SER A 57 5.55 5.84 -16.05
N LEU A 58 4.82 4.77 -15.77
CA LEU A 58 3.67 4.76 -14.85
C LEU A 58 3.88 3.79 -13.70
N PRO A 59 3.44 4.11 -12.48
CA PRO A 59 3.54 3.20 -11.35
C PRO A 59 2.60 1.99 -11.52
N PHE A 60 3.14 0.80 -11.27
CA PHE A 60 2.40 -0.45 -11.14
C PHE A 60 2.23 -0.76 -9.65
N GLY A 61 1.09 -0.35 -9.10
CA GLY A 61 0.76 -0.41 -7.67
C GLY A 61 0.70 0.98 -7.04
N ASP A 62 0.32 1.00 -5.76
CA ASP A 62 0.05 2.25 -5.04
C ASP A 62 1.27 2.68 -4.21
N TYR A 63 1.44 3.99 -4.05
CA TYR A 63 2.36 4.60 -3.11
C TYR A 63 1.73 4.70 -1.73
N ASP A 64 2.05 3.75 -0.85
CA ASP A 64 1.66 3.78 0.57
C ASP A 64 2.60 4.68 1.38
N ILE A 65 2.21 5.95 1.57
CA ILE A 65 3.04 6.97 2.22
C ILE A 65 2.44 7.36 3.57
N ASP A 66 3.23 7.23 4.64
CA ASP A 66 2.88 7.76 5.96
C ASP A 66 3.67 9.05 6.22
N VAL A 67 2.95 10.15 6.47
CA VAL A 67 3.50 11.46 6.81
C VAL A 67 3.22 11.73 8.28
N VAL A 68 4.27 11.77 9.09
CA VAL A 68 4.16 12.09 10.52
C VAL A 68 4.23 13.60 10.69
N VAL A 69 3.20 14.20 11.31
CA VAL A 69 3.05 15.64 11.50
C VAL A 69 2.94 16.00 12.99
N PRO A 70 3.27 17.24 13.39
CA PRO A 70 3.17 17.69 14.79
C PRO A 70 1.74 17.72 15.34
N ARG A 71 0.73 17.92 14.48
CA ARG A 71 -0.68 18.01 14.83
C ARG A 71 -1.55 17.40 13.73
N PRO A 72 -2.78 16.98 14.03
CA PRO A 72 -3.72 16.54 13.00
C PRO A 72 -3.93 17.64 11.95
N LEU A 73 -4.06 17.22 10.69
CA LEU A 73 -4.44 18.11 9.60
C LEU A 73 -5.96 18.18 9.48
N LEU A 74 -6.43 19.33 9.03
CA LEU A 74 -7.80 19.51 8.57
C LEU A 74 -7.87 19.22 7.07
N GLU A 75 -9.01 18.74 6.58
CA GLU A 75 -9.24 18.45 5.14
C GLU A 75 -8.79 19.61 4.23
N LYS A 76 -9.16 20.85 4.59
CA LYS A 76 -8.73 22.08 3.87
C LYS A 76 -7.21 22.32 3.79
N GLU A 77 -6.43 21.63 4.61
CA GLU A 77 -4.96 21.66 4.63
C GLU A 77 -4.36 20.49 3.84
N GLU A 78 -5.09 19.39 3.72
CA GLU A 78 -4.73 18.21 2.90
C GLU A 78 -5.05 18.43 1.42
N ASP A 79 -6.22 18.99 1.11
CA ASP A 79 -6.69 19.21 -0.26
C ASP A 79 -5.68 19.95 -1.15
N PRO A 80 -5.02 21.04 -0.70
CA PRO A 80 -4.04 21.74 -1.53
C PRO A 80 -2.82 20.88 -1.85
N VAL A 81 -2.43 19.96 -0.97
CA VAL A 81 -1.32 19.02 -1.21
C VAL A 81 -1.74 18.01 -2.27
N LEU A 82 -2.92 17.39 -2.10
CA LEU A 82 -3.44 16.39 -3.04
C LEU A 82 -3.68 17.00 -4.43
N GLN A 83 -4.25 18.20 -4.49
CA GLN A 83 -4.44 18.92 -5.74
C GLN A 83 -3.12 19.17 -6.46
N ARG A 84 -2.05 19.52 -5.75
CA ARG A 84 -0.73 19.73 -6.35
C ARG A 84 -0.10 18.44 -6.84
N ILE A 85 -0.23 17.35 -6.08
CA ILE A 85 0.21 16.02 -6.54
C ILE A 85 -0.55 15.61 -7.81
N GLU A 86 -1.85 15.87 -7.89
CA GLU A 86 -2.62 15.60 -9.10
C GLU A 86 -2.16 16.46 -10.27
N GLU A 87 -1.99 17.78 -10.08
CA GLU A 87 -1.60 18.71 -11.14
C GLU A 87 -0.21 18.41 -11.71
N GLU A 88 0.74 18.01 -10.85
CA GLU A 88 2.15 17.86 -11.23
C GLU A 88 2.51 16.42 -11.64
N LEU A 89 1.93 15.41 -10.98
CA LEU A 89 2.24 14.00 -11.23
C LEU A 89 1.08 13.24 -11.88
N GLY A 90 -0.13 13.80 -11.89
CA GLY A 90 -1.31 13.08 -12.33
C GLY A 90 -1.71 11.96 -11.38
N TYR A 91 -1.40 12.06 -10.08
CA TYR A 91 -1.74 11.03 -9.09
C TYR A 91 -2.88 11.49 -8.19
N ARG A 92 -3.83 10.58 -7.94
CA ARG A 92 -4.98 10.77 -7.05
C ARG A 92 -5.00 9.74 -5.92
N PRO A 93 -5.71 10.06 -4.82
CA PRO A 93 -6.03 9.09 -3.79
C PRO A 93 -6.65 7.80 -4.34
N VAL A 94 -6.25 6.65 -3.81
CA VAL A 94 -6.85 5.34 -4.13
C VAL A 94 -8.35 5.26 -3.78
N THR A 95 -8.81 6.13 -2.88
CA THR A 95 -10.21 6.21 -2.41
C THR A 95 -11.13 7.01 -3.33
N ASP A 96 -10.59 7.79 -4.26
CA ASP A 96 -11.39 8.62 -5.15
C ASP A 96 -12.21 7.76 -6.12
N PRO A 97 -13.45 8.17 -6.44
CA PRO A 97 -14.32 7.42 -7.34
C PRO A 97 -13.60 7.19 -8.67
N SER A 98 -13.30 5.94 -8.97
CA SER A 98 -12.63 5.56 -10.21
C SER A 98 -13.64 5.57 -11.35
N GLU A 99 -13.47 6.49 -12.32
CA GLU A 99 -13.61 6.02 -13.70
C GLU A 99 -12.54 4.95 -13.93
N PRO A 100 -12.80 3.90 -14.74
CA PRO A 100 -11.89 2.78 -14.86
C PRO A 100 -10.47 3.29 -15.13
N THR A 101 -9.59 3.18 -14.14
CA THR A 101 -8.21 3.69 -14.15
C THR A 101 -7.35 2.97 -15.21
N LEU A 102 -7.92 1.92 -15.82
CA LEU A 102 -7.43 1.18 -16.98
C LEU A 102 -8.02 1.69 -18.31
N ALA A 103 -8.69 2.84 -18.34
CA ALA A 103 -9.03 3.52 -19.59
C ALA A 103 -7.74 4.01 -20.23
N ALA A 104 -7.55 3.66 -21.50
CA ALA A 104 -6.27 3.75 -22.21
C ALA A 104 -5.73 5.20 -22.38
N ASP A 105 -6.48 6.21 -21.95
CA ASP A 105 -6.27 7.65 -22.09
C ASP A 105 -6.31 8.41 -20.75
N ALA A 106 -6.42 7.71 -19.61
CA ALA A 106 -6.45 8.35 -18.30
C ALA A 106 -5.19 9.21 -18.07
N SER A 107 -5.39 10.51 -17.87
CA SER A 107 -4.32 11.45 -17.49
C SER A 107 -4.05 11.47 -15.99
N VAL A 108 -4.89 10.76 -15.23
CA VAL A 108 -4.85 10.71 -13.76
C VAL A 108 -4.94 9.26 -13.30
N HIS A 109 -4.15 8.91 -12.28
CA HIS A 109 -4.02 7.55 -11.78
C HIS A 109 -4.29 7.51 -10.27
N ASN A 110 -5.20 6.65 -9.84
CA ASN A 110 -5.51 6.43 -8.43
C ASN A 110 -4.45 5.49 -7.82
N VAL A 111 -3.29 6.05 -7.49
CA VAL A 111 -2.08 5.30 -7.08
C VAL A 111 -1.45 5.87 -5.81
N LEU A 112 -2.14 6.75 -5.09
CA LEU A 112 -1.60 7.39 -3.89
C LEU A 112 -2.44 6.98 -2.66
N ASP A 113 -1.81 6.37 -1.67
CA ASP A 113 -2.36 6.24 -0.31
C ASP A 113 -1.53 7.09 0.64
N LEU A 114 -1.88 8.37 0.73
CA LEU A 114 -1.21 9.37 1.56
C LEU A 114 -1.92 9.47 2.91
N ARG A 115 -1.23 9.09 3.99
CA ARG A 115 -1.79 9.03 5.35
C ARG A 115 -1.06 10.00 6.27
N PHE A 116 -1.77 10.99 6.78
CA PHE A 116 -1.24 11.91 7.79
C PHE A 116 -1.50 11.37 9.19
N LYS A 117 -0.47 11.37 10.03
CA LYS A 117 -0.55 10.90 11.42
C LYS A 117 0.20 11.83 12.33
N THR A 118 -0.32 12.11 13.51
CA THR A 118 0.47 12.68 14.60
C THR A 118 1.55 11.71 15.06
N ARG A 119 2.56 12.21 15.79
CA ARG A 119 3.56 11.34 16.43
C ARG A 119 2.89 10.28 17.32
N GLU A 120 1.88 10.68 18.10
CA GLU A 120 1.13 9.77 18.97
C GLU A 120 0.44 8.67 18.16
N GLU A 121 -0.37 9.03 17.15
CA GLU A 121 -1.05 8.05 16.27
C GLU A 121 -0.07 7.13 15.52
N PHE A 122 1.11 7.64 15.16
CA PHE A 122 2.14 6.85 14.51
C PHE A 122 2.77 5.82 15.48
N LEU A 123 3.01 6.19 16.74
CA LEU A 123 3.59 5.30 17.74
C LEU A 123 2.58 4.31 18.32
N GLU A 124 1.30 4.69 18.37
CA GLU A 124 0.19 3.86 18.88
C GLU A 124 -0.45 2.94 17.83
N ARG A 125 0.24 2.72 16.71
CA ARG A 125 -0.22 1.79 15.67
C ARG A 125 -0.59 0.43 16.24
N ALA A 126 -1.77 -0.07 15.85
CA ALA A 126 -2.26 -1.36 16.29
C ALA A 126 -1.28 -2.50 15.91
N PRO A 127 -1.12 -3.52 16.77
CA PRO A 127 -0.28 -4.67 16.47
C PRO A 127 -0.98 -5.61 15.47
N ASP A 128 -1.00 -5.20 14.21
CA ASP A 128 -1.58 -5.96 13.11
C ASP A 128 -0.56 -6.29 12.02
N LEU A 129 -1.01 -6.97 10.96
CA LEU A 129 -0.16 -7.31 9.83
C LEU A 129 0.38 -6.10 9.08
N SER A 130 -0.39 -5.01 9.01
CA SER A 130 0.04 -3.79 8.32
C SER A 130 1.17 -3.12 9.10
N CYS A 131 1.08 -3.11 10.43
CA CYS A 131 2.16 -2.66 11.31
C CYS A 131 3.39 -3.56 11.17
N TYR A 132 3.21 -4.89 11.19
CA TYR A 132 4.32 -5.83 10.95
C TYR A 132 5.00 -5.58 9.61
N ASP A 133 4.23 -5.51 8.53
CA ASP A 133 4.72 -5.25 7.18
C ASP A 133 5.50 -3.94 7.10
N PHE A 134 4.96 -2.86 7.68
CA PHE A 134 5.66 -1.58 7.80
C PHE A 134 7.00 -1.69 8.55
N LEU A 135 7.03 -2.39 9.68
CA LEU A 135 8.27 -2.57 10.46
C LEU A 135 9.32 -3.39 9.70
N GLN A 136 8.90 -4.32 8.84
CA GLN A 136 9.82 -5.12 8.03
C GLN A 136 10.24 -4.43 6.73
N SER A 137 9.38 -3.61 6.14
CA SER A 137 9.51 -3.11 4.78
C SER A 137 9.02 -1.67 4.68
N ARG A 138 9.91 -0.77 5.09
CA ARG A 138 9.76 0.68 4.98
C ARG A 138 11.04 1.33 4.47
N HIS A 139 10.88 2.49 3.86
CA HIS A 139 11.97 3.42 3.61
C HIS A 139 11.65 4.73 4.31
N LEU A 140 12.59 5.21 5.14
CA LEU A 140 12.56 6.59 5.60
C LEU A 140 12.99 7.49 4.45
N LEU A 141 12.07 8.31 3.95
CA LEU A 141 12.32 9.25 2.86
C LEU A 141 12.88 10.57 3.38
N GLU A 142 12.39 11.03 4.53
CA GLU A 142 12.79 12.30 5.15
C GLU A 142 12.49 12.31 6.65
N GLY A 143 13.30 13.05 7.41
CA GLY A 143 13.03 13.34 8.82
C GLY A 143 13.66 12.36 9.82
N GLU A 144 13.05 12.26 11.00
CA GLU A 144 13.50 11.41 12.12
C GLU A 144 13.04 9.95 11.95
N ASP A 145 13.87 8.95 12.26
CA ASP A 145 13.44 7.53 12.31
C ASP A 145 12.77 7.21 13.66
N LEU A 146 11.47 7.42 13.71
CA LEU A 146 10.60 7.19 14.87
C LEU A 146 10.32 5.70 15.11
N VAL A 147 10.73 4.80 14.23
CA VAL A 147 10.33 3.39 14.33
C VAL A 147 10.92 2.70 15.55
N SER A 148 12.07 3.16 16.03
CA SER A 148 12.66 2.65 17.26
C SER A 148 11.81 2.91 18.52
N GLU A 149 10.86 3.85 18.43
CA GLU A 149 9.95 4.22 19.52
C GLU A 149 8.60 3.47 19.44
N ILE A 150 8.30 2.79 18.33
CA ILE A 150 7.08 1.99 18.20
C ILE A 150 7.15 0.81 19.18
N LYS A 151 6.04 0.52 19.87
CA LYS A 151 5.93 -0.64 20.77
C LYS A 151 6.37 -1.91 20.02
N PRO A 152 7.29 -2.73 20.57
CA PRO A 152 7.64 -4.00 19.96
C PRO A 152 6.41 -4.86 19.69
N LEU A 153 6.30 -5.36 18.45
CA LEU A 153 5.21 -6.25 18.07
C LEU A 153 5.45 -7.64 18.66
N ASP A 154 4.47 -8.12 19.43
CA ASP A 154 4.33 -9.54 19.72
C ASP A 154 3.49 -10.17 18.61
N LEU A 155 4.06 -11.13 17.87
CA LEU A 155 3.35 -11.81 16.79
C LEU A 155 2.13 -12.59 17.29
N ASN A 156 2.09 -12.94 18.58
CA ASN A 156 0.92 -13.58 19.19
C ASN A 156 -0.24 -12.59 19.40
N GLU A 157 0.02 -11.27 19.41
CA GLU A 157 -1.03 -10.22 19.43
C GLU A 157 -1.66 -10.06 18.04
N ILE A 158 -0.98 -10.46 16.96
CA ILE A 158 -1.50 -10.37 15.59
C ILE A 158 -2.50 -11.49 15.36
N SER A 159 -3.78 -11.11 15.21
CA SER A 159 -4.85 -12.05 14.91
C SER A 159 -4.61 -12.81 13.60
N ILE A 160 -4.66 -14.15 13.68
CA ILE A 160 -4.59 -15.05 12.50
C ILE A 160 -5.71 -14.78 11.49
N PHE A 161 -6.80 -14.09 11.91
CA PHE A 161 -7.90 -13.72 11.02
C PHE A 161 -7.53 -12.57 10.06
N SER A 162 -6.50 -11.78 10.36
CA SER A 162 -6.03 -10.72 9.47
C SER A 162 -5.44 -11.26 8.15
N PRO A 163 -4.42 -12.17 8.17
CA PRO A 163 -3.91 -12.79 6.93
C PRO A 163 -5.00 -13.60 6.23
N TRP A 164 -5.88 -14.23 7.01
CA TRP A 164 -7.01 -14.99 6.51
C TRP A 164 -7.96 -14.17 5.65
N ARG A 165 -8.33 -12.97 6.11
CA ARG A 165 -9.19 -12.05 5.38
C ARG A 165 -8.55 -11.57 4.09
N ILE A 166 -7.24 -11.27 4.11
CA ILE A 166 -6.49 -10.84 2.92
C ILE A 166 -6.51 -11.95 1.86
N LEU A 167 -6.18 -13.18 2.25
CA LEU A 167 -6.22 -14.34 1.34
C LEU A 167 -7.62 -14.58 0.77
N GLY A 168 -8.65 -14.46 1.62
CA GLY A 168 -10.05 -14.59 1.18
C GLY A 168 -10.45 -13.54 0.14
N ASN A 169 -10.11 -12.27 0.37
CA ASN A 169 -10.38 -11.19 -0.58
C ASN A 169 -9.67 -11.41 -1.93
N ARG A 170 -8.40 -11.81 -1.90
CA ARG A 170 -7.63 -12.11 -3.12
C ARG A 170 -8.22 -13.30 -3.89
N LEU A 171 -8.66 -14.34 -3.19
CA LEU A 171 -9.35 -15.46 -3.82
C LEU A 171 -10.66 -15.01 -4.51
N ILE A 172 -11.50 -14.24 -3.83
CA ILE A 172 -12.76 -13.76 -4.39
C ILE A 172 -12.50 -12.94 -5.66
N LEU A 173 -11.48 -12.07 -5.65
CA LEU A 173 -11.08 -11.31 -6.84
C LEU A 173 -10.63 -12.23 -7.97
N LEU A 174 -9.78 -13.22 -7.70
CA LEU A 174 -9.34 -14.19 -8.71
C LEU A 174 -10.52 -14.96 -9.30
N LEU A 175 -11.44 -15.45 -8.46
CA LEU A 175 -12.63 -16.18 -8.91
C LEU A 175 -13.55 -15.30 -9.76
N LYS A 176 -13.72 -14.01 -9.41
CA LYS A 176 -14.51 -13.06 -10.22
C LYS A 176 -13.95 -12.86 -11.63
N HIS A 177 -12.64 -13.02 -11.80
CA HIS A 177 -11.95 -12.86 -13.08
C HIS A 177 -11.62 -14.19 -13.76
N THR A 178 -12.02 -15.32 -13.16
CA THR A 178 -11.86 -16.64 -13.76
C THR A 178 -13.09 -16.94 -14.61
N ASP A 179 -12.87 -17.17 -15.90
CA ASP A 179 -13.91 -17.58 -16.84
C ASP A 179 -14.47 -18.95 -16.44
N THR A 180 -15.80 -19.09 -16.31
CA THR A 180 -16.45 -20.34 -15.90
C THR A 180 -16.31 -21.46 -16.91
N ASP A 181 -15.99 -21.12 -18.17
CA ASP A 181 -15.88 -22.08 -19.27
C ASP A 181 -14.52 -22.80 -19.29
N PHE A 182 -13.62 -22.50 -18.35
CA PHE A 182 -12.30 -23.14 -18.24
C PHE A 182 -12.37 -24.66 -18.00
N LEU A 183 -13.51 -25.19 -17.56
CA LEU A 183 -13.71 -26.64 -17.39
C LEU A 183 -13.87 -27.38 -18.73
N GLU A 184 -14.19 -26.66 -19.80
CA GLU A 184 -14.42 -27.23 -21.14
C GLU A 184 -13.23 -27.06 -22.08
N ARG A 185 -12.16 -26.37 -21.63
CA ARG A 185 -10.94 -26.14 -22.39
C ARG A 185 -9.69 -26.33 -21.54
N PRO A 186 -8.50 -26.46 -22.14
CA PRO A 186 -7.25 -26.42 -21.37
C PRO A 186 -7.18 -25.10 -20.58
N PRO A 187 -6.95 -25.17 -19.26
CA PRO A 187 -6.87 -23.97 -18.44
C PRO A 187 -5.60 -23.19 -18.78
N THR A 188 -5.72 -21.86 -18.78
CA THR A 188 -4.59 -20.94 -18.79
C THR A 188 -3.85 -21.02 -17.45
N LEU A 189 -2.59 -20.55 -17.41
CA LEU A 189 -1.81 -20.47 -16.18
C LEU A 189 -2.54 -19.67 -15.07
N HIS A 190 -3.26 -18.61 -15.44
CA HIS A 190 -4.04 -17.80 -14.51
C HIS A 190 -5.16 -18.60 -13.85
N GLU A 191 -5.90 -19.40 -14.63
CA GLU A 191 -7.00 -20.22 -14.13
C GLU A 191 -6.49 -21.37 -13.24
N VAL A 192 -5.34 -21.95 -13.61
CA VAL A 192 -4.65 -22.93 -12.74
C VAL A 192 -4.28 -22.30 -11.41
N LEU A 193 -3.69 -21.11 -11.40
CA LEU A 193 -3.31 -20.40 -10.17
C LEU A 193 -4.53 -20.05 -9.32
N ALA A 194 -5.60 -19.52 -9.93
CA ALA A 194 -6.85 -19.22 -9.25
C ALA A 194 -7.44 -20.46 -8.57
N PHE A 195 -7.46 -21.60 -9.29
CA PHE A 195 -7.95 -22.86 -8.75
C PHE A 195 -7.08 -23.41 -7.62
N GLN A 196 -5.74 -23.35 -7.73
CA GLN A 196 -4.86 -23.79 -6.66
C GLN A 196 -5.00 -22.91 -5.41
N LEU A 197 -5.15 -21.59 -5.58
CA LEU A 197 -5.43 -20.67 -4.47
C LEU A 197 -6.80 -20.97 -3.82
N ALA A 198 -7.82 -21.29 -4.61
CA ALA A 198 -9.12 -21.73 -4.11
C ALA A 198 -9.00 -23.02 -3.28
N ARG A 199 -8.23 -24.00 -3.75
CA ARG A 199 -7.96 -25.23 -3.02
C ARG A 199 -7.19 -24.99 -1.72
N CYS A 200 -6.13 -24.18 -1.76
CA CYS A 200 -5.38 -23.79 -0.56
C CYS A 200 -6.32 -23.15 0.47
N ARG A 201 -7.21 -22.25 0.01
CA ARG A 201 -8.21 -21.65 0.89
C ARG A 201 -9.13 -22.69 1.51
N LEU A 202 -9.70 -23.59 0.72
CA LEU A 202 -10.61 -24.62 1.20
C LEU A 202 -9.94 -25.57 2.20
N TYR A 203 -8.67 -25.93 1.98
CA TYR A 203 -7.89 -26.70 2.95
C TYR A 203 -7.64 -25.95 4.24
N LEU A 204 -7.35 -24.65 4.16
CA LEU A 204 -7.16 -23.83 5.35
C LEU A 204 -8.48 -23.59 6.09
N ASP A 205 -9.62 -23.46 5.38
CA ASP A 205 -10.94 -23.26 5.99
C ASP A 205 -11.30 -24.54 6.77
N LEU A 206 -11.04 -25.70 6.16
CA LEU A 206 -11.21 -27.01 6.79
C LEU A 206 -10.28 -27.18 7.99
N ALA A 207 -9.00 -26.81 7.87
CA ALA A 207 -8.06 -26.86 8.99
C ALA A 207 -8.52 -25.97 10.15
N GLY A 208 -8.96 -24.75 9.87
CA GLY A 208 -9.53 -23.82 10.84
C GLY A 208 -10.77 -24.39 11.54
N LEU A 209 -11.70 -24.97 10.78
CA LEU A 209 -12.90 -25.61 11.31
C LEU A 209 -12.55 -26.82 12.21
N LEU A 210 -11.56 -27.62 11.81
CA LEU A 210 -11.07 -28.75 12.59
C LEU A 210 -10.42 -28.30 13.90
N THR A 211 -9.64 -27.21 13.91
CA THR A 211 -9.11 -26.65 15.16
C THR A 211 -10.19 -26.21 16.12
N PHE A 212 -11.29 -25.59 15.65
CA PHE A 212 -12.43 -25.23 16.49
C PHE A 212 -13.23 -26.43 17.02
N LEU A 213 -13.16 -27.59 16.36
CA LEU A 213 -13.84 -28.82 16.78
C LEU A 213 -13.00 -29.67 17.75
N LEU A 214 -11.71 -29.34 17.90
CA LEU A 214 -10.76 -30.05 18.75
C LEU A 214 -10.47 -29.32 20.08
N GLU A 215 -11.01 -28.11 20.26
CA GLU A 215 -11.15 -27.41 21.54
C GLU A 215 -12.49 -27.74 22.20
#